data_AF-A0A0A9WSI2-F1
#
_entry.id   AF-A0A0A9WSI2-F1
#
_cell.length_a   1.000
_cell.length_b   1.000
_cell.length_c   1.000
_cell.angle_alpha   90.00
_cell.angle_beta   90.00
_cell.angle_gamma   90.00
#
_symmetry.space_group_name_H-M   'P 1'
#
loop_
_entity.id
_entity.type
_entity.pdbx_description
1 polymer ?
#
loop_
_entity_poly.entity_id
_entity_poly.type
_entity_poly.pdbx_seq_one_letter_code
_entity_poly.pdbx_strand_id
1 'polypeptide(L)'
;RNENEHGGVMTMVKSHVLFEVMETVNSLSKKIDCEITSIRLCNSGIIFITIYRSPNGSMEGFLDVFSRMLALVYKYDRVIVTGDFNINFISRSRALENFDGLIREHGFNFLINDRTR
;
A
#
# COMPACT_ATOMS: atom_id res chain seq x y z
N ARG A 1 -21.77 -15.92 -8.40
CA ARG A 1 -20.62 -15.93 -7.46
C ARG A 1 -19.38 -16.11 -8.32
N ASN A 2 -18.58 -15.07 -8.55
CA ASN A 2 -17.29 -15.23 -9.22
C ASN A 2 -16.25 -15.43 -8.12
N GLU A 3 -15.55 -16.56 -8.17
CA GLU A 3 -14.75 -17.12 -7.07
C GLU A 3 -13.30 -16.60 -7.02
N ASN A 4 -12.93 -15.61 -7.84
CA ASN A 4 -11.63 -14.96 -7.76
C ASN A 4 -11.82 -13.53 -7.23
N GLU A 5 -12.06 -13.39 -5.93
CA GLU A 5 -12.26 -12.09 -5.27
C GLU A 5 -10.95 -11.35 -4.91
N HIS A 6 -9.79 -12.00 -5.14
CA HIS A 6 -8.45 -11.52 -4.81
C HIS A 6 -7.45 -11.94 -5.89
N GLY A 7 -6.34 -11.21 -6.04
CA GLY A 7 -5.23 -11.58 -6.94
C GLY A 7 -4.60 -10.44 -7.74
N GLY A 8 -5.00 -9.18 -7.49
CA GLY A 8 -4.42 -7.99 -8.09
C GLY A 8 -3.02 -7.64 -7.58
N VAL A 9 -2.57 -8.22 -6.46
CA VAL A 9 -1.23 -7.99 -5.91
C VAL A 9 -0.64 -9.25 -5.29
N MET A 10 0.68 -9.41 -5.39
CA MET A 10 1.44 -10.51 -4.79
C MET A 10 2.82 -10.05 -4.34
N THR A 11 3.25 -10.49 -3.16
CA THR A 11 4.63 -10.36 -2.70
C THR A 11 5.33 -11.71 -2.78
N MET A 12 6.29 -11.85 -3.69
CA MET A 12 7.12 -13.06 -3.82
C MET A 12 8.41 -12.92 -3.02
N VAL A 13 8.69 -13.89 -2.15
CA VAL A 13 9.84 -13.87 -1.24
C VAL A 13 10.79 -15.01 -1.59
N LYS A 14 12.12 -14.76 -1.57
CA LYS A 14 13.12 -15.81 -1.79
C LYS A 14 13.05 -16.86 -0.67
N SER A 15 13.26 -18.12 -1.01
CA SER A 15 13.06 -19.27 -0.09
C SER A 15 13.83 -19.22 1.24
N HIS A 16 14.98 -18.54 1.27
CA HIS A 16 15.82 -18.41 2.47
C HIS A 16 15.53 -17.15 3.30
N VAL A 17 14.62 -16.28 2.84
CA VAL A 17 14.24 -15.08 3.58
C VAL A 17 13.09 -15.42 4.51
N LEU A 18 13.32 -15.23 5.82
CA LEU A 18 12.30 -15.44 6.85
C LEU A 18 11.36 -14.22 6.91
N PHE A 19 10.06 -14.49 6.90
CA PHE A 19 9.04 -13.46 6.96
C PHE A 19 7.80 -13.91 7.75
N GLU A 20 7.06 -12.94 8.25
CA GLU A 20 5.74 -13.09 8.85
C GLU A 20 4.72 -12.34 8.00
N VAL A 21 3.57 -12.95 7.71
CA VAL A 21 2.46 -12.27 7.02
C VAL A 21 1.73 -11.37 8.01
N MET A 22 1.44 -10.13 7.60
CA MET A 22 0.73 -9.16 8.44
C MET A 22 -0.76 -9.10 8.10
N GLU A 23 -1.52 -10.09 8.55
CA GLU A 23 -2.96 -10.21 8.21
C GLU A 23 -3.81 -9.00 8.65
N THR A 24 -3.42 -8.32 9.71
CA THR A 24 -4.08 -7.08 10.16
C THR A 24 -3.99 -5.96 9.13
N VAL A 25 -2.94 -5.93 8.31
CA VAL A 25 -2.79 -4.97 7.21
C VAL A 25 -3.41 -5.53 5.93
N ASN A 26 -3.22 -6.81 5.62
CA ASN A 26 -3.82 -7.45 4.43
C ASN A 26 -5.35 -7.35 4.42
N SER A 27 -5.98 -7.50 5.59
CA SER A 27 -7.43 -7.42 5.78
C SER A 27 -8.02 -6.02 5.51
N LEU A 28 -7.18 -5.00 5.32
CA LEU A 28 -7.63 -3.68 4.86
C LEU A 28 -7.91 -3.63 3.35
N SER A 29 -7.55 -4.67 2.60
CA SER A 29 -7.93 -4.81 1.19
C SER A 29 -9.43 -4.59 1.03
N LYS A 30 -9.81 -3.76 0.05
CA LYS A 30 -11.19 -3.37 -0.17
C LYS A 30 -11.56 -3.64 -1.61
N LYS A 31 -12.51 -4.56 -1.80
CA LYS A 31 -12.99 -5.00 -3.11
C LYS A 31 -13.24 -3.81 -4.03
N ILE A 32 -12.77 -3.92 -5.28
CA ILE A 32 -12.81 -2.89 -6.33
C ILE A 32 -11.90 -1.69 -6.07
N ASP A 33 -11.69 -1.25 -4.83
CA ASP A 33 -10.89 -0.06 -4.52
C ASP A 33 -9.38 -0.36 -4.55
N CYS A 34 -8.93 -1.32 -3.75
CA CYS A 34 -7.51 -1.70 -3.68
C CYS A 34 -7.28 -3.08 -3.03
N GLU A 35 -6.13 -3.67 -3.36
CA GLU A 35 -5.61 -4.90 -2.75
C GLU A 35 -4.26 -4.64 -2.09
N ILE A 36 -4.00 -5.31 -0.95
CA ILE A 36 -2.82 -5.12 -0.13
C ILE A 36 -2.23 -6.48 0.24
N THR A 37 -0.92 -6.63 0.04
CA THR A 37 -0.13 -7.72 0.63
C THR A 37 1.00 -7.15 1.47
N SER A 38 1.16 -7.66 2.69
CA SER A 38 2.12 -7.15 3.65
C SER A 38 2.82 -8.25 4.41
N ILE A 39 4.12 -8.07 4.57
CA ILE A 39 5.00 -8.98 5.30
C ILE A 39 5.96 -8.20 6.19
N ARG A 40 6.39 -8.83 7.27
CA ARG A 40 7.52 -8.37 8.09
C ARG A 40 8.69 -9.30 7.87
N LEU A 41 9.85 -8.76 7.49
CA LEU A 41 11.08 -9.53 7.36
C LEU A 41 11.66 -9.79 8.76
N CYS A 42 11.78 -11.04 9.20
CA CYS A 42 12.11 -11.36 10.60
C CYS A 42 13.48 -10.82 11.02
N ASN A 43 14.50 -10.96 10.15
CA ASN A 43 15.89 -10.61 10.49
C ASN A 43 16.11 -9.10 10.56
N SER A 44 15.44 -8.32 9.71
CA SER A 44 15.60 -6.87 9.66
C SER A 44 14.48 -6.13 10.37
N GLY A 45 13.35 -6.77 10.69
CA GLY A 45 12.17 -6.10 11.22
C GLY A 45 11.50 -5.12 10.23
N ILE A 46 11.94 -5.08 8.96
CA ILE A 46 11.36 -4.21 7.94
C ILE A 46 9.96 -4.72 7.59
N ILE A 47 9.01 -3.79 7.52
CA ILE A 47 7.67 -4.05 6.99
C ILE A 47 7.66 -3.70 5.52
N PHE A 48 7.26 -4.65 4.68
CA PHE A 48 6.99 -4.46 3.26
C PHE A 48 5.50 -4.53 3.02
N ILE A 49 4.95 -3.50 2.38
CA ILE A 49 3.53 -3.39 2.02
C ILE A 49 3.46 -3.11 0.54
N THR A 50 2.86 -4.02 -0.22
CA THR A 50 2.60 -3.86 -1.64
C THR A 50 1.12 -3.58 -1.82
N ILE A 51 0.80 -2.53 -2.57
CA ILE A 51 -0.57 -2.08 -2.80
C ILE A 51 -0.84 -2.00 -4.30
N TYR A 52 -2.00 -2.48 -4.70
CA TYR A 52 -2.57 -2.20 -6.02
C TYR A 52 -3.88 -1.44 -5.83
N ARG A 53 -3.97 -0.21 -6.32
CA ARG A 53 -5.24 0.52 -6.44
C ARG A 53 -5.82 0.29 -7.83
N SER A 54 -7.07 -0.14 -7.90
CA SER A 54 -7.79 -0.24 -9.16
C SER A 54 -8.03 1.15 -9.76
N PRO A 55 -7.81 1.37 -11.07
CA PRO A 55 -8.12 2.65 -11.72
C PRO A 55 -9.62 2.97 -11.65
N ASN A 56 -10.48 1.94 -11.65
CA ASN A 56 -11.94 2.06 -11.58
C ASN A 56 -12.48 2.12 -10.13
N GLY A 57 -11.61 1.98 -9.13
CA GLY A 57 -11.96 2.02 -7.72
C GLY A 57 -12.23 3.42 -7.19
N SER A 58 -12.92 3.52 -6.05
CA SER A 58 -13.14 4.80 -5.38
C SER A 58 -11.82 5.36 -4.83
N MET A 59 -11.47 6.58 -5.21
CA MET A 59 -10.30 7.27 -4.67
C MET A 59 -10.46 7.57 -3.17
N GLU A 60 -11.66 7.97 -2.73
CA GLU A 60 -11.94 8.18 -1.31
C GLU A 60 -11.86 6.87 -0.52
N GLY A 61 -12.38 5.78 -1.09
CA GLY A 61 -12.27 4.45 -0.49
C GLY A 61 -10.83 3.97 -0.36
N PHE A 62 -10.00 4.27 -1.37
CA PHE A 62 -8.56 4.02 -1.31
C PHE A 62 -7.87 4.87 -0.23
N LEU A 63 -8.15 6.18 -0.14
CA LEU A 63 -7.54 7.07 0.85
C LEU A 63 -7.89 6.68 2.30
N ASP A 64 -9.13 6.21 2.56
CA ASP A 64 -9.51 5.67 3.87
C ASP A 64 -8.67 4.43 4.24
N VAL A 65 -8.58 3.47 3.31
CA VAL A 65 -7.77 2.26 3.48
C VAL A 65 -6.29 2.62 3.70
N PHE A 66 -5.76 3.54 2.91
CA PHE A 66 -4.37 3.97 2.97
C PHE A 66 -4.06 4.65 4.30
N SER A 67 -4.92 5.56 4.77
CA SER A 67 -4.80 6.22 6.07
C SER A 67 -4.80 5.21 7.22
N ARG A 68 -5.75 4.26 7.22
CA ARG A 68 -5.82 3.19 8.24
C ARG A 68 -4.59 2.30 8.21
N MET A 69 -4.07 1.99 7.02
CA MET A 69 -2.84 1.22 6.86
C MET A 69 -1.65 1.95 7.48
N LEU A 70 -1.46 3.24 7.17
CA LEU A 70 -0.40 4.06 7.76
C LEU A 70 -0.53 4.13 9.28
N ALA A 71 -1.74 4.28 9.82
CA ALA A 71 -2.02 4.27 11.26
C ALA A 71 -1.79 2.90 11.93
N LEU A 72 -1.76 1.79 11.20
CA LEU A 72 -1.37 0.49 11.78
C LEU A 72 0.15 0.34 11.86
N VAL A 73 0.87 1.00 10.96
CA VAL A 73 2.30 0.81 10.79
C VAL A 73 3.16 1.98 11.27
N TYR A 74 2.55 3.08 11.74
CA TYR A 74 3.27 4.24 12.27
C TYR A 74 4.24 3.90 13.41
N LYS A 75 3.93 2.83 14.18
CA LYS A 75 4.73 2.38 15.32
C LYS A 75 6.03 1.67 14.94
N TYR A 76 6.29 1.45 13.65
CA TYR A 76 7.47 0.76 13.17
C TYR A 76 8.41 1.74 12.48
N ASP A 77 9.71 1.65 12.80
CA ASP A 77 10.71 2.58 12.27
C ASP A 77 11.07 2.35 10.80
N ARG A 78 10.79 1.14 10.28
CA ARG A 78 11.21 0.71 8.95
C ARG A 78 10.06 0.09 8.18
N VAL A 79 9.35 0.95 7.47
CA VAL A 79 8.22 0.58 6.62
C VAL A 79 8.52 0.99 5.18
N ILE A 80 8.34 0.06 4.26
CA ILE A 80 8.40 0.30 2.82
C ILE A 80 7.01 0.02 2.27
N VAL A 81 6.39 1.06 1.72
CA VAL A 81 5.14 0.98 0.98
C VAL A 81 5.45 1.13 -0.49
N THR A 82 4.95 0.22 -1.31
CA THR A 82 5.22 0.19 -2.75
C THR A 82 4.00 -0.34 -3.50
N GLY A 83 4.03 -0.22 -4.83
CA GLY A 83 3.05 -0.82 -5.72
C GLY A 83 2.52 0.17 -6.75
N ASP A 84 1.38 -0.17 -7.35
CA ASP A 84 0.73 0.65 -8.35
C ASP A 84 -0.48 1.35 -7.74
N PHE A 85 -0.33 2.66 -7.54
CA PHE A 85 -1.38 3.49 -6.98
C PHE A 85 -2.38 3.97 -8.02
N ASN A 86 -2.13 3.85 -9.33
CA ASN A 86 -2.99 4.40 -10.38
C ASN A 86 -3.48 5.83 -10.09
N ILE A 87 -2.61 6.68 -9.52
CA ILE A 87 -2.86 8.11 -9.25
C ILE A 87 -2.10 8.92 -10.30
N ASN A 88 -2.77 9.90 -10.90
CA ASN A 88 -2.10 10.82 -11.82
C ASN A 88 -1.35 11.90 -11.02
N PHE A 89 -0.03 11.73 -10.90
CA PHE A 89 0.86 12.68 -10.24
C PHE A 89 1.17 13.95 -11.07
N ILE A 90 0.77 14.00 -12.35
CA ILE A 90 0.99 15.15 -13.23
C ILE A 90 -0.14 16.18 -13.06
N SER A 91 -1.38 15.71 -12.99
CA SER A 91 -2.53 16.58 -12.75
C SER A 91 -2.64 16.91 -11.27
N ARG A 92 -2.46 18.19 -10.91
CA ARG A 92 -2.84 18.65 -9.57
C ARG A 92 -4.33 18.36 -9.37
N SER A 93 -4.62 17.49 -8.43
CA SER A 93 -5.97 17.09 -8.06
C SER A 93 -6.04 17.05 -6.54
N ARG A 94 -7.24 17.30 -5.99
CA ARG A 94 -7.48 17.16 -4.54
C ARG A 94 -7.11 15.77 -4.04
N ALA A 95 -7.30 14.74 -4.87
CA ALA A 95 -6.93 13.37 -4.57
C ALA A 95 -5.41 13.21 -4.35
N LEU A 96 -4.60 13.82 -5.21
CA LEU A 96 -3.15 13.85 -5.07
C LEU A 96 -2.72 14.64 -3.84
N GLU A 97 -3.32 15.81 -3.60
CA GLU A 97 -3.03 16.64 -2.41
C GLU A 97 -3.34 15.89 -1.10
N ASN A 98 -4.46 15.17 -1.05
CA ASN A 98 -4.83 14.35 0.09
C ASN A 98 -3.87 13.16 0.27
N PHE A 99 -3.48 12.51 -0.81
CA PHE A 99 -2.52 11.40 -0.78
C PHE A 99 -1.15 11.86 -0.27
N ASP A 100 -0.64 12.97 -0.80
CA ASP A 100 0.60 13.59 -0.36
C ASP A 100 0.53 14.05 1.11
N GLY A 101 -0.64 14.58 1.52
CA GLY A 101 -0.93 14.96 2.90
C GLY A 101 -0.79 13.76 3.85
N LEU A 102 -1.46 12.64 3.55
CA LEU A 102 -1.40 11.42 4.37
C LEU A 102 0.03 10.91 4.55
N ILE A 103 0.82 10.91 3.47
CA ILE A 103 2.22 10.47 3.50
C ILE A 103 3.04 11.34 4.44
N ARG A 104 2.92 12.67 4.31
CA ARG A 104 3.67 13.63 5.12
C ARG A 104 3.24 13.60 6.59
N GLU A 105 1.94 13.51 6.86
CA GLU A 105 1.39 13.45 8.21
C GLU A 105 1.88 12.23 9.00
N HIS A 106 2.12 11.11 8.32
CA HIS A 106 2.65 9.88 8.93
C HIS A 106 4.19 9.77 8.86
N GLY A 107 4.89 10.83 8.44
CA GLY A 107 6.35 10.87 8.40
C GLY A 107 6.99 10.02 7.28
N PHE A 108 6.20 9.58 6.29
CA PHE A 108 6.72 8.86 5.13
C PHE A 108 7.34 9.82 4.12
N ASN A 109 8.34 9.35 3.40
CA ASN A 109 9.00 10.10 2.34
C ASN A 109 8.88 9.33 1.02
N PHE A 110 8.58 10.04 -0.07
CA PHE A 110 8.65 9.46 -1.40
C PHE A 110 10.11 9.15 -1.76
N LEU A 111 10.38 7.89 -2.12
CA LEU A 111 11.70 7.47 -2.60
C LEU A 111 11.83 7.54 -4.12
N ILE A 112 10.70 7.45 -4.83
CA ILE A 112 10.65 7.55 -6.29
C ILE A 112 10.05 8.92 -6.64
N ASN A 113 10.88 9.79 -7.23
CA ASN A 113 10.45 11.10 -7.73
C ASN A 113 10.29 11.12 -9.26
N ASP A 114 10.52 9.96 -9.89
CA ASP A 114 10.44 9.78 -11.33
C ASP A 114 9.12 9.14 -11.76
N ARG A 115 8.73 9.41 -13.00
CA ARG A 115 7.47 8.94 -13.59
C ARG A 115 7.51 7.42 -13.77
N THR A 116 6.57 6.70 -13.17
CA THR A 116 6.15 5.39 -13.69
C THR A 116 5.10 5.64 -14.76
N ARG A 117 5.46 5.37 -16.03
CA ARG A 117 4.62 5.65 -17.21
C ARG A 117 3.38 4.78 -17.26
#